data_AF-A0A1H4AYB4-F1
#
_entry.id   AF-A0A1H4AYB4-F1
#
_cell.length_a   1.000
_cell.length_b   1.000
_cell.length_c   1.000
_cell.angle_alpha   90.00
_cell.angle_beta   90.00
_cell.angle_gamma   90.00
#
_symmetry.space_group_name_H-M   'P 1'
#
loop_
_entity.id
_entity.type
_entity.pdbx_description
1 polymer ?
#
loop_
_entity_poly.entity_id
_entity_poly.type
_entity_poly.pdbx_seq_one_letter_code
_entity_poly.pdbx_strand_id
1 'polypeptide(L)'
;MKSTSILAISLFLLLSSCTNAQRPGKTPSDKDTPKKNVPAKPAPVRAFAPNPSLFKNHLGINAFEWDFSDDDNSFIPVGRKAVMRSFGGFRHYMDWEKLESNEGQYTFNPVHSGGWNYDMIYEWCKSEGIEILADLKSCPDWLQNTYPEDKRNAENVPAPYGLDRSNPASYVKQARVAFQFAARYGHNKGVPRGLMSVYTKTRWPDDPQNHIRAGLGYVSYIECDNERDKTWKGPQAHQSAEEYAANMSAFYDGHMGRLGKNAGVKTADPAMKVVMGGLSDPDVKYVIKMIEWCKKNRGLKADGSVNLCFDVINYHAYNNDYLPGGDATVGKPPERSQAGKIADEFVAMSEKYAGGTEVWNTESGYDLNPKSTQRAIAIGAKPALITQADWMLRSALLYVRHGIKRSFFYMLDDFDAKSTTQYASAGFAEGHIKRPVADYFLQAKKLIGNFHFIKNMNADPIVDVYSLNDRKIFVMFVPDEKGRKAVYNLNLGDASSAKVYTLVPGANSMSSKIVAAPKGMLNITLTETPVFVEPVTSR
;
A
#
# COMPACT_ATOMS: atom_id res chain seq x y z
N MET A 1 -0.81 35.54 -39.69
CA MET A 1 -1.55 34.27 -39.60
C MET A 1 -0.75 33.30 -38.75
N LYS A 2 -0.99 33.26 -37.44
CA LYS A 2 -0.40 32.28 -36.52
C LYS A 2 -1.54 31.40 -36.04
N SER A 3 -1.52 30.14 -36.45
CA SER A 3 -2.53 29.13 -36.08
C SER A 3 -2.20 28.62 -34.69
N THR A 4 -3.05 28.95 -33.72
CA THR A 4 -3.14 28.32 -32.41
C THR A 4 -3.81 26.97 -32.58
N SER A 5 -3.03 25.90 -32.58
CA SER A 5 -3.55 24.53 -32.48
C SER A 5 -3.74 24.21 -30.99
N ILE A 6 -4.99 24.23 -30.55
CA ILE A 6 -5.42 23.72 -29.24
C ILE A 6 -5.33 22.20 -29.33
N LEU A 7 -4.32 21.61 -28.68
CA LEU A 7 -4.21 20.17 -28.54
C LEU A 7 -5.22 19.72 -27.48
N ALA A 8 -6.36 19.19 -27.92
CA ALA A 8 -7.32 18.55 -27.04
C ALA A 8 -6.73 17.22 -26.54
N ILE A 9 -6.18 17.24 -25.32
CA ILE A 9 -5.78 16.03 -24.60
C ILE A 9 -7.08 15.28 -24.25
N SER A 10 -7.41 14.27 -25.03
CA SER A 10 -8.48 13.33 -24.73
C SER A 10 -7.98 12.35 -23.68
N LEU A 11 -8.19 12.70 -22.41
CA LEU A 11 -7.89 11.87 -21.26
C LEU A 11 -8.97 10.77 -21.15
N PHE A 12 -8.74 9.60 -21.73
CA PHE A 12 -9.55 8.41 -21.46
C PHE A 12 -9.20 7.90 -20.05
N LEU A 13 -9.84 8.48 -19.04
CA LEU A 13 -9.80 8.00 -17.66
C LEU A 13 -10.68 6.75 -17.56
N LEU A 14 -10.04 5.58 -17.51
CA LEU A 14 -10.73 4.32 -17.24
C LEU A 14 -10.97 4.16 -15.74
N LEU A 15 -12.25 4.00 -15.40
CA LEU A 15 -12.80 3.76 -14.07
C LEU A 15 -12.07 2.65 -13.31
N SER A 16 -11.17 3.06 -12.42
CA SER A 16 -10.62 2.23 -11.34
C SER A 16 -11.22 2.70 -10.01
N SER A 17 -12.55 2.54 -9.86
CA SER A 17 -13.13 2.45 -8.54
C SER A 17 -13.17 0.97 -8.17
N CYS A 18 -12.47 0.59 -7.10
CA CYS A 18 -12.69 -0.68 -6.43
C CYS A 18 -14.17 -0.72 -6.04
N THR A 19 -14.99 -1.39 -6.85
CA THR A 19 -16.35 -1.72 -6.44
C THR A 19 -16.24 -3.07 -5.80
N ASN A 20 -16.25 -3.11 -4.46
CA ASN A 20 -16.48 -4.35 -3.73
C ASN A 20 -17.82 -4.93 -4.23
N ALA A 21 -17.78 -5.82 -5.22
CA ALA A 21 -18.88 -6.74 -5.46
C ALA A 21 -18.65 -7.94 -4.55
N GLN A 22 -18.90 -7.73 -3.26
CA GLN A 22 -19.23 -8.84 -2.40
C GLN A 22 -20.56 -9.42 -2.92
N ARG A 23 -20.53 -10.72 -3.23
CA ARG A 23 -21.51 -11.42 -4.07
C ARG A 23 -22.98 -11.19 -3.65
N PRO A 24 -23.94 -11.26 -4.59
CA PRO A 24 -25.36 -11.36 -4.23
C PRO A 24 -25.60 -12.62 -3.38
N GLY A 25 -26.24 -12.42 -2.23
CA GLY A 25 -26.41 -13.42 -1.19
C GLY A 25 -27.17 -14.67 -1.65
N LYS A 26 -26.72 -15.83 -1.15
CA LYS A 26 -27.61 -16.97 -0.92
C LYS A 26 -28.54 -16.62 0.24
N THR A 27 -29.81 -16.91 0.09
CA THR A 27 -30.86 -16.77 1.10
C THR A 27 -30.46 -17.44 2.43
N PRO A 28 -30.64 -16.77 3.59
CA PRO A 28 -30.38 -17.39 4.89
C PRO A 28 -31.48 -18.39 5.23
N SER A 29 -31.10 -19.60 5.62
CA SER A 29 -31.98 -20.46 6.40
C SER A 29 -32.07 -19.92 7.83
N ASP A 30 -33.29 -19.66 8.29
CA ASP A 30 -33.61 -19.26 9.66
C ASP A 30 -32.98 -20.21 10.69
N LYS A 31 -32.09 -19.64 11.52
CA LYS A 31 -31.91 -19.87 12.98
C LYS A 31 -30.50 -19.47 13.36
N ASP A 32 -30.30 -18.20 13.71
CA ASP A 32 -29.32 -17.85 14.74
C ASP A 32 -29.66 -16.48 15.34
N THR A 33 -30.06 -16.51 16.61
CA THR A 33 -30.42 -15.34 17.41
C THR A 33 -29.13 -14.58 17.78
N PRO A 34 -29.06 -13.24 17.70
CA PRO A 34 -27.83 -12.52 18.02
C PRO A 34 -27.54 -12.59 19.52
N LYS A 35 -26.42 -13.21 19.89
CA LYS A 35 -25.90 -13.15 21.26
C LYS A 35 -25.39 -11.73 21.54
N LYS A 36 -25.83 -11.17 22.68
CA LYS A 36 -25.42 -9.86 23.21
C LYS A 36 -23.89 -9.69 23.18
N ASN A 37 -23.43 -8.55 22.67
CA ASN A 37 -22.04 -8.11 22.68
C ASN A 37 -21.48 -8.08 24.12
N VAL A 38 -20.67 -9.07 24.45
CA VAL A 38 -19.80 -9.04 25.64
C VAL A 38 -18.56 -8.21 25.27
N PRO A 39 -18.11 -7.25 26.11
CA PRO A 39 -16.87 -6.53 25.86
C PRO A 39 -15.71 -7.50 25.70
N ALA A 40 -14.94 -7.33 24.62
CA ALA A 40 -13.82 -8.19 24.29
C ALA A 40 -12.79 -8.19 25.43
N LYS A 41 -12.42 -9.38 25.89
CA LYS A 41 -11.31 -9.59 26.83
C LYS A 41 -10.03 -9.00 26.20
N PRO A 42 -9.17 -8.28 26.94
CA PRO A 42 -7.93 -7.76 26.38
C PRO A 42 -7.12 -8.91 25.76
N ALA A 43 -6.71 -8.73 24.51
CA ALA A 43 -5.93 -9.71 23.79
C ALA A 43 -4.63 -10.02 24.55
N PRO A 44 -4.18 -11.28 24.60
CA PRO A 44 -2.91 -11.63 25.23
C PRO A 44 -1.76 -10.87 24.55
N VAL A 45 -0.79 -10.43 25.35
CA VAL A 45 0.43 -9.75 24.87
C VAL A 45 1.18 -10.71 23.95
N ARG A 46 1.14 -10.47 22.64
CA ARG A 46 1.84 -11.27 21.64
C ARG A 46 3.35 -11.07 21.81
N ALA A 47 4.12 -12.16 21.80
CA ALA A 47 5.58 -12.08 21.67
C ALA A 47 5.92 -11.51 20.29
N PHE A 48 6.72 -10.44 20.25
CA PHE A 48 7.00 -9.71 19.01
C PHE A 48 7.93 -10.48 18.08
N ALA A 49 7.64 -10.39 16.78
CA ALA A 49 8.46 -11.00 15.74
C ALA A 49 9.92 -10.51 15.82
N PRO A 50 10.91 -11.37 15.56
CA PRO A 50 12.27 -10.92 15.32
C PRO A 50 12.24 -9.93 14.13
N ASN A 51 12.79 -8.73 14.32
CA ASN A 51 12.76 -7.59 13.38
C ASN A 51 11.42 -6.82 13.33
N PRO A 52 11.11 -5.98 14.34
CA PRO A 52 9.96 -5.07 14.28
C PRO A 52 10.12 -4.07 13.13
N SER A 53 9.02 -3.74 12.43
CA SER A 53 9.05 -2.71 11.39
C SER A 53 9.24 -1.31 12.01
N LEU A 54 9.82 -0.39 11.24
CA LEU A 54 9.88 1.03 11.61
C LEU A 54 8.51 1.66 11.35
N PHE A 55 8.05 2.55 12.23
CA PHE A 55 6.73 3.16 12.06
C PHE A 55 6.56 3.89 10.71
N LYS A 56 7.61 4.52 10.17
CA LYS A 56 7.55 5.19 8.87
C LYS A 56 7.15 4.27 7.72
N ASN A 57 7.40 2.96 7.83
CA ASN A 57 7.03 1.97 6.82
C ASN A 57 5.50 1.75 6.74
N HIS A 58 4.75 2.26 7.72
CA HIS A 58 3.30 2.22 7.76
C HIS A 58 2.66 3.55 7.34
N LEU A 59 3.46 4.48 6.84
CA LEU A 59 3.01 5.79 6.38
C LEU A 59 3.22 5.88 4.86
N GLY A 60 2.84 4.84 4.13
CA GLY A 60 2.91 4.79 2.68
C GLY A 60 1.71 5.43 2.00
N ILE A 61 1.88 5.91 0.77
CA ILE A 61 0.80 6.48 -0.05
C ILE A 61 0.71 5.77 -1.40
N ASN A 62 -0.51 5.49 -1.85
CA ASN A 62 -0.79 5.15 -3.24
C ASN A 62 -0.84 6.43 -4.06
N ALA A 63 -0.06 6.49 -5.13
CA ALA A 63 0.06 7.65 -5.98
C ALA A 63 0.46 7.24 -7.40
N PHE A 64 0.45 8.21 -8.29
CA PHE A 64 0.82 8.06 -9.68
C PHE A 64 2.02 8.95 -10.01
N GLU A 65 2.64 8.71 -11.16
CA GLU A 65 3.76 9.50 -11.65
C GLU A 65 3.40 10.98 -11.86
N TRP A 66 2.16 11.27 -12.24
CA TRP A 66 1.67 12.62 -12.42
C TRP A 66 1.42 13.35 -11.11
N ASP A 67 1.60 12.73 -9.95
CA ASP A 67 1.57 13.39 -8.65
C ASP A 67 2.91 14.06 -8.33
N PHE A 68 3.98 13.69 -9.02
CA PHE A 68 5.33 14.22 -8.82
C PHE A 68 5.69 15.34 -9.78
N SER A 69 5.31 15.23 -11.04
CA SER A 69 5.89 16.03 -12.12
C SER A 69 5.26 17.41 -12.32
N ASP A 70 6.02 18.31 -12.94
CA ASP A 70 5.48 19.50 -13.60
C ASP A 70 4.70 19.13 -14.88
N ASP A 71 4.17 20.14 -15.58
CA ASP A 71 3.36 19.93 -16.79
C ASP A 71 4.15 19.28 -17.94
N ASP A 72 5.47 19.51 -18.00
CA ASP A 72 6.36 18.99 -19.05
C ASP A 72 7.18 17.76 -18.60
N ASN A 73 6.94 17.22 -17.40
CA ASN A 73 7.63 16.05 -16.83
C ASN A 73 9.16 16.18 -16.71
N SER A 74 9.64 17.40 -16.59
CA SER A 74 11.05 17.76 -16.61
C SER A 74 11.65 17.92 -15.20
N PHE A 75 10.84 18.23 -14.19
CA PHE A 75 11.27 18.30 -12.79
C PHE A 75 10.12 17.99 -11.81
N ILE A 76 10.45 17.85 -10.52
CA ILE A 76 9.46 17.67 -9.44
C ILE A 76 9.28 19.01 -8.71
N PRO A 77 8.12 19.70 -8.82
CA PRO A 77 7.86 20.98 -8.15
C PRO A 77 8.03 20.93 -6.63
N VAL A 78 8.50 22.05 -6.04
CA VAL A 78 8.77 22.15 -4.60
C VAL A 78 7.53 21.82 -3.75
N GLY A 79 6.34 22.25 -4.18
CA GLY A 79 5.08 21.95 -3.49
C GLY A 79 4.78 20.45 -3.44
N ARG A 80 4.96 19.74 -4.56
CA ARG A 80 4.76 18.28 -4.65
C ARG A 80 5.81 17.52 -3.84
N LYS A 81 7.08 17.97 -3.87
CA LYS A 81 8.13 17.46 -2.95
C LYS A 81 7.72 17.60 -1.48
N ALA A 82 7.16 18.77 -1.11
CA ALA A 82 6.74 19.03 0.27
C ALA A 82 5.58 18.13 0.71
N VAL A 83 4.64 17.82 -0.20
CA VAL A 83 3.57 16.85 0.05
C VAL A 83 4.14 15.44 0.19
N MET A 84 4.93 14.96 -0.78
CA MET A 84 5.48 13.60 -0.78
C MET A 84 6.40 13.30 0.41
N ARG A 85 7.09 14.32 0.95
CA ARG A 85 7.86 14.22 2.20
C ARG A 85 7.02 13.89 3.43
N SER A 86 5.69 13.86 3.34
CA SER A 86 4.82 13.38 4.43
C SER A 86 4.92 11.87 4.64
N PHE A 87 5.29 11.12 3.59
CA PHE A 87 5.17 9.67 3.54
C PHE A 87 6.52 8.98 3.73
N GLY A 88 6.51 7.77 4.27
CA GLY A 88 7.69 6.90 4.35
C GLY A 88 7.84 5.96 3.15
N GLY A 89 6.78 5.80 2.36
CA GLY A 89 6.79 4.99 1.15
C GLY A 89 5.82 5.51 0.10
N PHE A 90 6.09 5.12 -1.15
CA PHE A 90 5.32 5.44 -2.33
C PHE A 90 4.99 4.12 -3.05
N ARG A 91 3.71 3.76 -3.09
CA ARG A 91 3.20 2.71 -3.96
C ARG A 91 2.80 3.35 -5.27
N HIS A 92 3.57 3.08 -6.31
CA HIS A 92 3.35 3.61 -7.64
C HIS A 92 2.41 2.68 -8.40
N TYR A 93 1.21 3.17 -8.70
CA TYR A 93 0.35 2.52 -9.69
C TYR A 93 0.96 2.71 -11.08
N MET A 94 1.70 1.71 -11.54
CA MET A 94 2.45 1.77 -12.78
C MET A 94 1.76 0.88 -13.82
N ASP A 95 0.94 1.50 -14.67
CA ASP A 95 0.33 0.77 -15.78
C ASP A 95 1.41 0.26 -16.74
N TRP A 96 1.33 -1.02 -17.11
CA TRP A 96 2.32 -1.69 -17.97
C TRP A 96 2.53 -0.95 -19.29
N GLU A 97 1.48 -0.38 -19.87
CA GLU A 97 1.55 0.39 -21.11
C GLU A 97 2.57 1.56 -21.06
N LYS A 98 2.84 2.11 -19.87
CA LYS A 98 3.88 3.13 -19.69
C LYS A 98 5.25 2.58 -20.07
N LEU A 99 5.57 1.36 -19.65
CA LEU A 99 6.86 0.74 -19.93
C LEU A 99 6.94 0.13 -21.33
N GLU A 100 5.84 -0.38 -21.87
CA GLU A 100 5.84 -1.17 -23.11
C GLU A 100 4.59 -0.86 -23.97
N SER A 101 4.53 0.36 -24.51
CA SER A 101 3.39 0.80 -25.35
C SER A 101 3.28 0.00 -26.67
N ASN A 102 4.38 -0.59 -27.13
CA ASN A 102 4.42 -1.58 -28.19
C ASN A 102 5.15 -2.83 -27.71
N GLU A 103 4.71 -4.02 -28.12
CA GLU A 103 5.31 -5.28 -27.68
C GLU A 103 6.83 -5.31 -27.97
N GLY A 104 7.63 -5.62 -26.94
CA GLY A 104 9.08 -5.73 -26.99
C GLY A 104 9.83 -4.40 -27.02
N GLN A 105 9.11 -3.26 -26.99
CA GLN A 105 9.67 -1.92 -27.08
C GLN A 105 9.60 -1.20 -25.74
N TYR A 106 10.60 -1.42 -24.90
CA TYR A 106 10.62 -0.88 -23.53
C TYR A 106 11.12 0.57 -23.46
N THR A 107 10.43 1.40 -22.69
CA THR A 107 10.78 2.80 -22.46
C THR A 107 10.64 3.14 -20.98
N PHE A 108 11.47 4.06 -20.50
CA PHE A 108 11.61 4.37 -19.07
C PHE A 108 11.85 5.85 -18.80
N ASN A 109 12.65 6.50 -19.65
CA ASN A 109 12.94 7.91 -19.52
C ASN A 109 13.21 8.55 -20.91
N PRO A 110 12.23 9.30 -21.45
CA PRO A 110 10.83 9.30 -21.03
C PRO A 110 10.16 7.95 -21.35
N VAL A 111 9.14 7.58 -20.59
CA VAL A 111 8.18 6.55 -21.07
C VAL A 111 7.41 7.09 -22.27
N HIS A 112 7.08 6.25 -23.24
CA HIS A 112 6.40 6.71 -24.45
C HIS A 112 4.91 7.03 -24.24
N SER A 113 4.19 6.22 -23.46
CA SER A 113 2.85 6.56 -23.00
C SER A 113 2.94 7.57 -21.85
N GLY A 114 2.50 8.80 -22.09
CA GLY A 114 2.43 9.88 -21.09
C GLY A 114 3.71 10.72 -20.90
N GLY A 115 4.88 10.25 -21.33
CA GLY A 115 6.09 11.09 -21.33
C GLY A 115 6.78 11.31 -19.99
N TRP A 116 6.49 10.45 -19.02
CA TRP A 116 6.99 10.59 -17.66
C TRP A 116 8.46 10.20 -17.52
N ASN A 117 9.14 10.83 -16.55
CA ASN A 117 10.52 10.57 -16.23
C ASN A 117 10.63 9.76 -14.93
N TYR A 118 10.55 8.44 -15.03
CA TYR A 118 10.61 7.54 -13.87
C TYR A 118 11.98 7.54 -13.19
N ASP A 119 13.06 7.74 -13.95
CA ASP A 119 14.40 7.87 -13.39
C ASP A 119 14.46 9.04 -12.39
N MET A 120 13.93 10.21 -12.76
CA MET A 120 13.88 11.39 -11.89
C MET A 120 13.06 11.13 -10.62
N ILE A 121 11.85 10.58 -10.78
CA ILE A 121 10.93 10.33 -9.66
C ILE A 121 11.57 9.36 -8.66
N TYR A 122 12.09 8.23 -9.16
CA TYR A 122 12.64 7.18 -8.31
C TYR A 122 13.98 7.57 -7.69
N GLU A 123 14.83 8.30 -8.40
CA GLU A 123 16.07 8.86 -7.86
C GLU A 123 15.78 9.84 -6.72
N TRP A 124 14.81 10.73 -6.91
CA TRP A 124 14.40 11.67 -5.87
C TRP A 124 13.84 10.96 -4.65
N CYS A 125 12.92 9.99 -4.83
CA CYS A 125 12.36 9.21 -3.73
C CYS A 125 13.47 8.51 -2.91
N LYS A 126 14.43 7.88 -3.59
CA LYS A 126 15.60 7.28 -2.92
C LYS A 126 16.39 8.32 -2.12
N SER A 127 16.65 9.50 -2.69
CA SER A 127 17.39 10.57 -2.01
C SER A 127 16.69 11.10 -0.74
N GLU A 128 15.36 10.99 -0.68
CA GLU A 128 14.53 11.41 0.46
C GLU A 128 14.22 10.26 1.44
N GLY A 129 14.71 9.04 1.15
CA GLY A 129 14.40 7.85 1.94
C GLY A 129 12.92 7.46 1.89
N ILE A 130 12.25 7.73 0.77
CA ILE A 130 10.88 7.27 0.48
C ILE A 130 11.00 5.93 -0.26
N GLU A 131 10.61 4.84 0.39
CA GLU A 131 10.68 3.51 -0.21
C GLU A 131 9.66 3.35 -1.33
N ILE A 132 10.06 2.72 -2.43
CA ILE A 132 9.20 2.55 -3.60
C ILE A 132 8.70 1.10 -3.65
N LEU A 133 7.38 0.95 -3.79
CA LEU A 133 6.72 -0.26 -4.28
C LEU A 133 6.15 0.06 -5.67
N ALA A 134 6.72 -0.52 -6.72
CA ALA A 134 6.18 -0.34 -8.06
C ALA A 134 5.15 -1.43 -8.37
N ASP A 135 3.87 -1.08 -8.46
CA ASP A 135 2.80 -2.00 -8.86
C ASP A 135 2.67 -2.03 -10.38
N LEU A 136 3.23 -3.08 -11.00
CA LEU A 136 3.13 -3.30 -12.45
C LEU A 136 1.79 -3.94 -12.77
N LYS A 137 0.83 -3.10 -13.17
CA LYS A 137 -0.57 -3.48 -13.37
C LYS A 137 -1.09 -3.19 -14.77
N SER A 138 -2.30 -3.67 -15.04
CA SER A 138 -3.01 -3.43 -16.30
C SER A 138 -2.35 -4.08 -17.53
N CYS A 139 -3.09 -4.14 -18.64
CA CYS A 139 -2.68 -4.66 -19.93
C CYS A 139 -2.46 -3.52 -20.93
N PRO A 140 -1.33 -3.48 -21.66
CA PRO A 140 -1.17 -2.55 -22.76
C PRO A 140 -2.15 -2.88 -23.91
N ASP A 141 -2.45 -1.89 -24.74
CA ASP A 141 -3.43 -2.02 -25.83
C ASP A 141 -3.13 -3.17 -26.79
N TRP A 142 -1.85 -3.40 -27.12
CA TRP A 142 -1.47 -4.52 -27.99
C TRP A 142 -1.81 -5.90 -27.39
N LEU A 143 -1.82 -6.02 -26.05
CA LEU A 143 -2.22 -7.24 -25.36
C LEU A 143 -3.74 -7.34 -25.30
N GLN A 144 -4.41 -6.23 -24.98
CA GLN A 144 -5.88 -6.16 -25.02
C GLN A 144 -6.42 -6.51 -26.41
N ASN A 145 -5.73 -6.12 -27.48
CA ASN A 145 -6.11 -6.42 -28.86
C ASN A 145 -6.08 -7.92 -29.22
N THR A 146 -5.48 -8.77 -28.38
CA THR A 146 -5.60 -10.23 -28.51
C THR A 146 -6.97 -10.75 -28.09
N TYR A 147 -7.70 -9.99 -27.25
CA TYR A 147 -9.04 -10.32 -26.79
C TYR A 147 -10.10 -9.92 -27.83
N PRO A 148 -11.23 -10.66 -27.91
CA PRO A 148 -12.43 -10.21 -28.60
C PRO A 148 -12.82 -8.81 -28.17
N GLU A 149 -13.29 -7.99 -29.10
CA GLU A 149 -13.56 -6.56 -28.90
C GLU A 149 -14.47 -6.28 -27.70
N ASP A 150 -15.53 -7.09 -27.53
CA ASP A 150 -16.50 -7.03 -26.43
C ASP A 150 -15.94 -7.49 -25.07
N LYS A 151 -14.70 -7.99 -25.05
CA LYS A 151 -14.01 -8.53 -23.86
C LYS A 151 -12.72 -7.79 -23.54
N ARG A 152 -12.44 -6.68 -24.21
CA ARG A 152 -11.25 -5.86 -23.96
C ARG A 152 -11.43 -5.04 -22.68
N ASN A 153 -10.47 -5.15 -21.78
CA ASN A 153 -10.38 -4.32 -20.60
C ASN A 153 -8.91 -4.18 -20.21
N ALA A 154 -8.52 -3.00 -19.72
CA ALA A 154 -7.17 -2.77 -19.21
C ALA A 154 -6.83 -3.70 -18.05
N GLU A 155 -7.80 -4.17 -17.26
CA GLU A 155 -7.58 -5.10 -16.14
C GLU A 155 -7.71 -6.58 -16.51
N ASN A 156 -7.72 -6.92 -17.81
CA ASN A 156 -7.69 -8.31 -18.22
C ASN A 156 -6.49 -9.06 -17.61
N VAL A 157 -6.57 -10.39 -17.52
CA VAL A 157 -5.43 -11.25 -17.15
C VAL A 157 -4.26 -10.90 -18.07
N PRO A 158 -3.04 -10.68 -17.54
CA PRO A 158 -1.87 -10.23 -18.30
C PRO A 158 -1.24 -11.36 -19.15
N ALA A 159 -2.09 -12.02 -19.93
CA ALA A 159 -1.79 -13.08 -20.87
C ALA A 159 -2.65 -12.90 -22.13
N PRO A 160 -2.12 -13.25 -23.32
CA PRO A 160 -2.92 -13.26 -24.55
C PRO A 160 -4.20 -14.09 -24.41
N TYR A 161 -5.27 -13.63 -25.07
CA TYR A 161 -6.55 -14.32 -25.01
C TYR A 161 -6.46 -15.78 -25.49
N GLY A 162 -7.21 -16.66 -24.83
CA GLY A 162 -7.29 -18.09 -25.17
C GLY A 162 -6.15 -18.96 -24.65
N LEU A 163 -5.10 -18.37 -24.03
CA LEU A 163 -4.06 -19.17 -23.39
C LEU A 163 -4.53 -19.79 -22.06
N ASP A 164 -3.90 -20.91 -21.71
CA ASP A 164 -4.13 -21.60 -20.44
C ASP A 164 -3.56 -20.79 -19.27
N ARG A 165 -4.44 -20.24 -18.45
CA ARG A 165 -4.11 -19.41 -17.29
C ARG A 165 -3.47 -20.20 -16.14
N SER A 166 -3.56 -21.53 -16.16
CA SER A 166 -2.88 -22.37 -15.17
C SER A 166 -1.40 -22.62 -15.52
N ASN A 167 -0.99 -22.28 -16.75
CA ASN A 167 0.37 -22.46 -17.23
C ASN A 167 1.21 -21.17 -17.07
N PRO A 168 2.32 -21.20 -16.30
CA PRO A 168 3.21 -20.05 -16.16
C PRO A 168 3.71 -19.47 -17.51
N ALA A 169 3.86 -20.30 -18.54
CA ALA A 169 4.32 -19.83 -19.86
C ALA A 169 3.38 -18.82 -20.53
N SER A 170 2.09 -18.82 -20.18
CA SER A 170 1.10 -17.87 -20.69
C SER A 170 1.41 -16.41 -20.30
N TYR A 171 2.19 -16.22 -19.23
CA TYR A 171 2.52 -14.92 -18.63
C TYR A 171 3.92 -14.42 -19.01
N VAL A 172 4.60 -15.08 -19.97
CA VAL A 172 5.99 -14.76 -20.33
C VAL A 172 6.18 -13.30 -20.79
N LYS A 173 5.15 -12.68 -21.38
CA LYS A 173 5.20 -11.27 -21.79
C LYS A 173 5.30 -10.34 -20.58
N GLN A 174 4.46 -10.55 -19.56
CA GLN A 174 4.53 -9.79 -18.30
C GLN A 174 5.87 -10.06 -17.58
N ALA A 175 6.33 -11.31 -17.56
CA ALA A 175 7.62 -11.66 -16.95
C ALA A 175 8.82 -10.96 -17.62
N ARG A 176 8.74 -10.67 -18.93
CA ARG A 176 9.80 -9.95 -19.65
C ARG A 176 9.84 -8.47 -19.30
N VAL A 177 8.70 -7.78 -19.24
CA VAL A 177 8.69 -6.38 -18.78
C VAL A 177 9.16 -6.26 -17.32
N ALA A 178 8.78 -7.22 -16.46
CA ALA A 178 9.24 -7.27 -15.08
C ALA A 178 10.75 -7.45 -14.98
N PHE A 179 11.34 -8.30 -15.83
CA PHE A 179 12.80 -8.42 -15.96
C PHE A 179 13.45 -7.10 -16.37
N GLN A 180 12.93 -6.41 -17.39
CA GLN A 180 13.52 -5.14 -17.85
C GLN A 180 13.46 -4.04 -16.78
N PHE A 181 12.33 -3.94 -16.08
CA PHE A 181 12.16 -3.02 -14.95
C PHE A 181 13.16 -3.32 -13.84
N ALA A 182 13.23 -4.58 -13.40
CA ALA A 182 14.15 -5.01 -12.34
C ALA A 182 15.63 -4.83 -12.74
N ALA A 183 15.97 -5.12 -13.99
CA ALA A 183 17.34 -4.94 -14.50
C ALA A 183 17.76 -3.45 -14.46
N ARG A 184 16.84 -2.54 -14.77
CA ARG A 184 17.10 -1.10 -14.72
C ARG A 184 17.15 -0.57 -13.29
N TYR A 185 16.07 -0.74 -12.55
CA TYR A 185 15.85 -0.04 -11.27
C TYR A 185 16.29 -0.82 -10.03
N GLY A 186 16.51 -2.13 -10.16
CA GLY A 186 17.08 -2.96 -9.10
C GLY A 186 18.55 -2.64 -8.83
N HIS A 187 19.16 -3.41 -7.95
CA HIS A 187 20.51 -3.21 -7.41
C HIS A 187 21.58 -3.99 -8.17
N ASN A 188 21.19 -4.95 -9.01
CA ASN A 188 22.15 -5.76 -9.76
C ASN A 188 22.75 -4.99 -10.95
N LYS A 189 23.99 -4.50 -10.79
CA LYS A 189 24.76 -3.85 -11.88
C LYS A 189 25.32 -4.86 -12.90
N GLY A 190 25.35 -6.14 -12.57
CA GLY A 190 25.92 -7.22 -13.37
C GLY A 190 24.96 -7.87 -14.35
N VAL A 191 23.74 -7.34 -14.53
CA VAL A 191 22.80 -7.88 -15.53
C VAL A 191 23.44 -7.81 -16.93
N PRO A 192 23.49 -8.93 -17.67
CA PRO A 192 24.06 -8.93 -19.01
C PRO A 192 23.32 -7.95 -19.93
N ARG A 193 24.04 -6.97 -20.49
CA ARG A 193 23.43 -5.91 -21.32
C ARG A 193 22.72 -6.44 -22.56
N GLY A 194 23.17 -7.56 -23.11
CA GLY A 194 22.50 -8.22 -24.24
C GLY A 194 21.14 -8.84 -23.92
N LEU A 195 20.76 -8.94 -22.63
CA LEU A 195 19.41 -9.34 -22.21
C LEU A 195 18.50 -8.13 -21.94
N MET A 196 19.08 -6.93 -21.90
CA MET A 196 18.34 -5.69 -21.70
C MET A 196 17.95 -5.08 -23.04
N SER A 197 16.73 -4.58 -23.12
CA SER A 197 16.20 -3.94 -24.32
C SER A 197 15.58 -2.60 -23.96
N VAL A 198 15.81 -1.60 -24.80
CA VAL A 198 15.11 -0.31 -24.78
C VAL A 198 14.81 0.10 -26.21
N TYR A 199 13.67 0.75 -26.41
CA TYR A 199 13.32 1.33 -27.70
C TYR A 199 13.90 2.73 -27.82
N THR A 200 14.79 2.92 -28.78
CA THR A 200 15.64 4.11 -28.89
C THR A 200 15.09 5.21 -29.78
N LYS A 201 13.99 4.97 -30.52
CA LYS A 201 13.40 6.05 -31.33
C LYS A 201 12.73 7.06 -30.41
N THR A 202 12.93 8.34 -30.71
CA THR A 202 12.31 9.44 -29.97
C THR A 202 10.87 9.64 -30.41
N ARG A 203 10.04 10.28 -29.56
CA ARG A 203 8.62 10.53 -29.88
C ARG A 203 8.45 11.66 -30.90
N TRP A 204 9.34 12.64 -30.87
CA TRP A 204 9.46 13.75 -31.82
C TRP A 204 10.93 14.21 -31.93
N PRO A 205 11.31 15.08 -32.88
CA PRO A 205 12.66 15.63 -32.95
C PRO A 205 13.07 16.31 -31.63
N ASP A 206 14.30 16.08 -31.18
CA ASP A 206 14.89 16.64 -29.94
C ASP A 206 14.34 16.10 -28.60
N ASP A 207 13.41 15.13 -28.63
CA ASP A 207 12.97 14.40 -27.44
C ASP A 207 14.09 13.47 -26.92
N PRO A 208 14.30 13.31 -25.59
CA PRO A 208 15.38 12.48 -25.08
C PRO A 208 15.26 11.01 -25.50
N GLN A 209 16.38 10.43 -25.90
CA GLN A 209 16.44 9.02 -26.26
C GLN A 209 16.53 8.11 -25.03
N ASN A 210 15.83 6.97 -25.07
CA ASN A 210 15.98 5.94 -24.06
C ASN A 210 17.34 5.22 -24.20
N HIS A 211 18.00 4.99 -23.06
CA HIS A 211 19.28 4.28 -22.96
C HIS A 211 19.22 3.11 -22.00
N ILE A 212 20.00 2.06 -22.31
CA ILE A 212 20.21 0.93 -21.40
C ILE A 212 20.94 1.42 -20.14
N ARG A 213 20.24 1.41 -19.01
CA ARG A 213 20.80 1.62 -17.66
C ARG A 213 20.51 0.37 -16.84
N ALA A 214 21.45 -0.05 -15.99
CA ALA A 214 21.30 -1.25 -15.18
C ALA A 214 21.71 -0.98 -13.74
N GLY A 215 21.03 -1.62 -12.80
CA GLY A 215 21.45 -1.62 -11.40
C GLY A 215 21.43 -0.23 -10.75
N LEU A 216 20.44 0.63 -11.08
CA LEU A 216 20.33 1.97 -10.50
C LEU A 216 20.12 1.93 -8.97
N GLY A 217 19.51 0.85 -8.48
CA GLY A 217 19.24 0.60 -7.08
C GLY A 217 18.22 1.58 -6.52
N TYR A 218 17.24 2.00 -7.33
CA TYR A 218 16.22 2.95 -6.92
C TYR A 218 15.01 2.27 -6.29
N VAL A 219 14.69 1.06 -6.75
CA VAL A 219 13.49 0.33 -6.35
C VAL A 219 13.89 -0.98 -5.69
N SER A 220 13.35 -1.26 -4.50
CA SER A 220 13.59 -2.50 -3.78
C SER A 220 12.42 -3.49 -3.92
N TYR A 221 11.22 -3.01 -4.25
CA TYR A 221 10.00 -3.82 -4.29
C TYR A 221 9.22 -3.58 -5.59
N ILE A 222 8.78 -4.67 -6.20
CA ILE A 222 7.85 -4.65 -7.33
C ILE A 222 6.68 -5.59 -7.03
N GLU A 223 5.47 -5.13 -7.31
CA GLU A 223 4.23 -5.88 -7.15
C GLU A 223 3.73 -6.39 -8.50
N CYS A 224 3.20 -7.61 -8.49
CA CYS A 224 2.71 -8.29 -9.68
C CYS A 224 1.21 -8.12 -9.83
N ASP A 225 0.80 -7.03 -10.47
CA ASP A 225 -0.59 -6.69 -10.73
C ASP A 225 -1.43 -6.47 -9.44
N ASN A 226 -2.70 -6.11 -9.60
CA ASN A 226 -3.54 -5.64 -8.52
C ASN A 226 -4.85 -6.44 -8.42
N GLU A 227 -5.17 -6.95 -7.22
CA GLU A 227 -6.48 -7.55 -6.90
C GLU A 227 -6.94 -8.65 -7.86
N ARG A 228 -6.06 -9.59 -8.21
CA ARG A 228 -6.39 -10.64 -9.20
C ARG A 228 -7.52 -11.57 -8.76
N ASP A 229 -7.92 -11.54 -7.49
CA ASP A 229 -9.10 -12.23 -6.96
C ASP A 229 -10.42 -11.50 -7.27
N LYS A 230 -10.39 -10.28 -7.83
CA LYS A 230 -11.59 -9.48 -8.13
C LYS A 230 -12.58 -10.22 -9.02
N THR A 231 -13.86 -10.17 -8.65
CA THR A 231 -14.94 -10.78 -9.44
C THR A 231 -15.82 -9.77 -10.18
N TRP A 232 -15.80 -8.50 -9.78
CA TRP A 232 -16.70 -7.46 -10.32
C TRP A 232 -16.38 -7.03 -11.75
N LYS A 233 -15.15 -7.26 -12.23
CA LYS A 233 -14.72 -7.00 -13.62
C LYS A 233 -14.90 -8.22 -14.54
N GLY A 234 -15.56 -9.26 -14.05
CA GLY A 234 -15.87 -10.47 -14.81
C GLY A 234 -14.67 -11.42 -14.97
N PRO A 235 -14.88 -12.56 -15.66
CA PRO A 235 -13.91 -13.64 -15.72
C PRO A 235 -12.62 -13.27 -16.46
N GLN A 236 -12.61 -12.20 -17.26
CA GLN A 236 -11.40 -11.77 -17.96
C GLN A 236 -10.41 -11.04 -17.06
N ALA A 237 -10.87 -10.47 -15.94
CA ALA A 237 -10.04 -9.79 -14.95
C ALA A 237 -9.81 -10.66 -13.68
N HIS A 238 -10.53 -11.77 -13.52
CA HIS A 238 -10.38 -12.67 -12.39
C HIS A 238 -9.30 -13.75 -12.62
N GLN A 239 -8.58 -14.11 -11.56
CA GLN A 239 -7.75 -15.31 -11.44
C GLN A 239 -8.08 -16.04 -10.14
N SER A 240 -8.24 -17.35 -10.22
CA SER A 240 -8.16 -18.24 -9.06
C SER A 240 -6.76 -18.18 -8.42
N ALA A 241 -6.64 -18.67 -7.18
CA ALA A 241 -5.37 -18.74 -6.48
C ALA A 241 -4.29 -19.51 -7.27
N GLU A 242 -4.67 -20.59 -7.94
CA GLU A 242 -3.79 -21.43 -8.73
C GLU A 242 -3.34 -20.74 -10.03
N GLU A 243 -4.25 -20.07 -10.75
CA GLU A 243 -3.92 -19.27 -11.93
C GLU A 243 -3.02 -18.09 -11.55
N TYR A 244 -3.29 -17.45 -10.40
CA TYR A 244 -2.46 -16.35 -9.95
C TYR A 244 -1.08 -16.82 -9.47
N ALA A 245 -0.98 -17.98 -8.82
CA ALA A 245 0.31 -18.59 -8.51
C ALA A 245 1.11 -18.95 -9.78
N ALA A 246 0.44 -19.37 -10.85
CA ALA A 246 1.08 -19.59 -12.15
C ALA A 246 1.64 -18.28 -12.73
N ASN A 247 0.85 -17.20 -12.69
CA ASN A 247 1.30 -15.85 -13.08
C ASN A 247 2.52 -15.40 -12.25
N MET A 248 2.35 -15.39 -10.92
CA MET A 248 3.40 -15.05 -9.97
C MET A 248 4.67 -15.86 -10.21
N SER A 249 4.56 -17.16 -10.51
CA SER A 249 5.75 -17.97 -10.79
C SER A 249 6.49 -17.54 -12.05
N ALA A 250 5.80 -17.08 -13.09
CA ALA A 250 6.45 -16.51 -14.27
C ALA A 250 7.11 -15.17 -13.95
N PHE A 251 6.36 -14.29 -13.27
CA PHE A 251 6.81 -12.96 -12.88
C PHE A 251 8.00 -12.98 -11.91
N TYR A 252 8.01 -13.93 -10.96
CA TYR A 252 9.03 -14.02 -9.91
C TYR A 252 10.41 -14.30 -10.49
N ASP A 253 10.59 -15.41 -11.19
CA ASP A 253 11.91 -15.91 -11.62
C ASP A 253 11.86 -16.64 -12.98
N GLY A 254 10.88 -16.31 -13.82
CA GLY A 254 10.69 -16.98 -15.10
C GLY A 254 10.33 -18.46 -14.92
N HIS A 255 9.55 -18.77 -13.90
CA HIS A 255 9.18 -20.12 -13.47
C HIS A 255 10.41 -21.03 -13.27
N MET A 256 11.27 -20.61 -12.34
CA MET A 256 12.56 -21.24 -12.03
C MET A 256 13.48 -21.30 -13.26
N GLY A 257 13.48 -20.21 -14.05
CA GLY A 257 14.30 -20.05 -15.24
C GLY A 257 13.80 -20.75 -16.51
N ARG A 258 12.68 -21.49 -16.45
CA ARG A 258 12.13 -22.21 -17.63
C ARG A 258 11.66 -21.30 -18.76
N LEU A 259 11.33 -20.05 -18.44
CA LEU A 259 10.87 -19.05 -19.42
C LEU A 259 12.02 -18.25 -20.07
N GLY A 260 13.27 -18.61 -19.78
CA GLY A 260 14.46 -18.00 -20.37
C GLY A 260 15.14 -16.97 -19.46
N LYS A 261 16.33 -16.53 -19.89
CA LYS A 261 17.22 -15.65 -19.09
C LYS A 261 16.77 -14.19 -19.03
N ASN A 262 15.74 -13.80 -19.78
CA ASN A 262 15.20 -12.45 -19.83
C ASN A 262 13.76 -12.38 -19.30
N ALA A 263 13.35 -13.32 -18.46
CA ALA A 263 12.02 -13.38 -17.87
C ALA A 263 12.11 -13.54 -16.35
N GLY A 264 11.34 -12.72 -15.64
CA GLY A 264 11.21 -12.72 -14.19
C GLY A 264 12.12 -11.73 -13.47
N VAL A 265 11.61 -11.19 -12.36
CA VAL A 265 12.29 -10.18 -11.53
C VAL A 265 13.61 -10.71 -10.97
N LYS A 266 13.59 -11.89 -10.34
CA LYS A 266 14.76 -12.51 -9.70
C LYS A 266 15.85 -12.90 -10.70
N THR A 267 15.47 -13.12 -11.96
CA THR A 267 16.42 -13.38 -13.04
C THR A 267 17.26 -12.15 -13.36
N ALA A 268 16.66 -10.95 -13.27
CA ALA A 268 17.39 -9.69 -13.40
C ALA A 268 18.09 -9.28 -12.09
N ASP A 269 17.37 -9.28 -10.98
CA ASP A 269 17.89 -8.88 -9.68
C ASP A 269 17.38 -9.82 -8.57
N PRO A 270 18.22 -10.76 -8.09
CA PRO A 270 17.86 -11.64 -6.98
C PRO A 270 17.49 -10.91 -5.67
N ALA A 271 17.99 -9.69 -5.48
CA ALA A 271 17.78 -8.90 -4.27
C ALA A 271 16.45 -8.14 -4.27
N MET A 272 15.95 -7.72 -5.43
CA MET A 272 14.65 -7.04 -5.57
C MET A 272 13.53 -7.96 -5.08
N LYS A 273 12.67 -7.46 -4.20
CA LYS A 273 11.58 -8.23 -3.58
C LYS A 273 10.33 -8.18 -4.44
N VAL A 274 9.69 -9.33 -4.61
CA VAL A 274 8.44 -9.47 -5.34
C VAL A 274 7.28 -9.55 -4.37
N VAL A 275 6.36 -8.61 -4.48
CA VAL A 275 5.14 -8.54 -3.68
C VAL A 275 4.01 -9.17 -4.51
N MET A 276 3.25 -10.09 -3.93
CA MET A 276 2.00 -10.50 -4.58
C MET A 276 1.04 -9.30 -4.63
N GLY A 277 0.21 -9.23 -5.65
CA GLY A 277 -0.87 -8.27 -5.78
C GLY A 277 -1.76 -8.30 -4.56
N GLY A 278 -2.12 -7.13 -4.04
CA GLY A 278 -3.04 -7.02 -2.91
C GLY A 278 -4.38 -7.66 -3.25
N LEU A 279 -4.81 -8.63 -2.43
CA LEU A 279 -6.13 -9.25 -2.54
C LEU A 279 -7.23 -8.24 -2.23
N SER A 280 -8.26 -8.21 -3.07
CA SER A 280 -9.45 -7.38 -2.86
C SER A 280 -10.42 -7.95 -1.83
N ASP A 281 -10.55 -9.27 -1.79
CA ASP A 281 -11.22 -10.01 -0.73
C ASP A 281 -10.13 -10.64 0.14
N PRO A 282 -9.82 -10.09 1.32
CA PRO A 282 -8.70 -10.54 2.14
C PRO A 282 -8.97 -11.91 2.79
N ASP A 283 -9.03 -12.97 1.99
CA ASP A 283 -9.20 -14.36 2.39
C ASP A 283 -7.84 -15.09 2.40
N VAL A 284 -7.38 -15.41 3.60
CA VAL A 284 -6.14 -16.19 3.80
C VAL A 284 -6.13 -17.54 3.07
N LYS A 285 -7.30 -18.13 2.77
CA LYS A 285 -7.39 -19.38 2.00
C LYS A 285 -6.90 -19.23 0.56
N TYR A 286 -7.05 -18.05 -0.03
CA TYR A 286 -6.52 -17.77 -1.36
C TYR A 286 -4.99 -17.92 -1.36
N VAL A 287 -4.33 -17.32 -0.38
CA VAL A 287 -2.87 -17.41 -0.23
C VAL A 287 -2.41 -18.83 0.12
N ILE A 288 -3.15 -19.55 0.98
CA ILE A 288 -2.84 -20.95 1.30
C ILE A 288 -2.83 -21.82 0.03
N LYS A 289 -3.81 -21.65 -0.86
CA LYS A 289 -3.83 -22.36 -2.16
C LYS A 289 -2.68 -21.97 -3.07
N MET A 290 -2.26 -20.71 -3.08
CA MET A 290 -1.05 -20.29 -3.80
C MET A 290 0.20 -20.98 -3.25
N ILE A 291 0.32 -21.11 -1.92
CA ILE A 291 1.44 -21.79 -1.26
C ILE A 291 1.43 -23.29 -1.61
N GLU A 292 0.25 -23.93 -1.60
CA GLU A 292 0.09 -25.33 -2.02
C GLU A 292 0.47 -25.53 -3.49
N TRP A 293 0.07 -24.60 -4.36
CA TRP A 293 0.47 -24.58 -5.77
C TRP A 293 1.99 -24.45 -5.89
N CYS A 294 2.63 -23.56 -5.13
CA CYS A 294 4.10 -23.43 -5.12
C CYS A 294 4.77 -24.73 -4.68
N LYS A 295 4.29 -25.35 -3.60
CA LYS A 295 4.82 -26.61 -3.12
C LYS A 295 4.73 -27.71 -4.19
N LYS A 296 3.60 -27.80 -4.90
CA LYS A 296 3.38 -28.78 -5.95
C LYS A 296 4.24 -28.54 -7.20
N ASN A 297 4.35 -27.29 -7.66
CA ASN A 297 4.93 -26.97 -8.97
C ASN A 297 6.36 -26.41 -8.93
N ARG A 298 6.80 -25.92 -7.76
CA ARG A 298 8.13 -25.35 -7.51
C ARG A 298 8.94 -26.14 -6.48
N GLY A 299 8.29 -27.02 -5.72
CA GLY A 299 8.94 -27.88 -4.74
C GLY A 299 9.36 -27.16 -3.46
N LEU A 300 10.39 -27.70 -2.81
CA LEU A 300 10.97 -27.15 -1.58
C LEU A 300 12.36 -26.56 -1.87
N LYS A 301 12.77 -25.58 -1.06
CA LYS A 301 14.15 -25.09 -1.00
C LYS A 301 15.02 -26.09 -0.21
N ALA A 302 16.33 -25.87 -0.26
CA ALA A 302 17.30 -26.72 0.44
C ALA A 302 17.10 -26.76 1.97
N ASP A 303 16.54 -25.72 2.57
CA ASP A 303 16.20 -25.62 3.99
C ASP A 303 14.85 -26.30 4.34
N GLY A 304 14.19 -26.94 3.37
CA GLY A 304 12.90 -27.60 3.54
C GLY A 304 11.68 -26.68 3.46
N SER A 305 11.87 -25.35 3.38
CA SER A 305 10.76 -24.41 3.18
C SER A 305 10.18 -24.51 1.77
N VAL A 306 8.92 -24.09 1.58
CA VAL A 306 8.30 -24.07 0.25
C VAL A 306 9.02 -23.07 -0.65
N ASN A 307 9.27 -23.45 -1.91
CA ASN A 307 9.79 -22.53 -2.92
C ASN A 307 8.67 -21.60 -3.41
N LEU A 308 8.30 -20.61 -2.59
CA LEU A 308 7.29 -19.61 -2.90
C LEU A 308 7.65 -18.80 -4.16
N CYS A 309 6.63 -18.31 -4.86
CA CYS A 309 6.76 -17.40 -6.01
C CYS A 309 6.52 -15.93 -5.65
N PHE A 310 6.70 -15.57 -4.38
CA PHE A 310 6.63 -14.20 -3.85
C PHE A 310 7.53 -14.10 -2.61
N ASP A 311 7.95 -12.88 -2.29
CA ASP A 311 8.69 -12.57 -1.05
C ASP A 311 7.83 -11.84 -0.01
N VAL A 312 6.67 -11.33 -0.40
CA VAL A 312 5.75 -10.58 0.46
C VAL A 312 4.31 -10.96 0.14
N ILE A 313 3.54 -11.23 1.18
CA ILE A 313 2.09 -11.45 1.14
C ILE A 313 1.39 -10.09 1.26
N ASN A 314 0.36 -9.87 0.45
CA ASN A 314 -0.30 -8.59 0.38
C ASN A 314 -1.82 -8.73 0.31
N TYR A 315 -2.53 -7.78 0.92
CA TYR A 315 -3.98 -7.69 0.87
C TYR A 315 -4.44 -6.23 0.99
N HIS A 316 -5.66 -5.96 0.56
CA HIS A 316 -6.33 -4.68 0.76
C HIS A 316 -7.39 -4.84 1.83
N ALA A 317 -7.49 -3.87 2.73
CA ALA A 317 -8.54 -3.86 3.73
C ALA A 317 -8.91 -2.43 4.07
N TYR A 318 -10.13 -2.08 3.69
CA TYR A 318 -10.75 -0.80 3.99
C TYR A 318 -11.61 -0.91 5.25
N ASN A 319 -11.48 0.06 6.14
CA ASN A 319 -12.10 0.01 7.46
C ASN A 319 -13.50 0.61 7.41
N ASN A 320 -14.51 -0.24 7.49
CA ASN A 320 -15.91 0.14 7.45
C ASN A 320 -16.76 -0.79 8.33
N ASP A 321 -18.07 -0.62 8.28
CA ASP A 321 -19.05 -1.41 9.02
C ASP A 321 -19.45 -2.71 8.30
N TYR A 322 -18.72 -3.14 7.28
CA TYR A 322 -18.97 -4.40 6.60
C TYR A 322 -19.04 -5.57 7.58
N LEU A 323 -20.09 -6.37 7.42
CA LEU A 323 -20.26 -7.67 8.06
C LEU A 323 -20.40 -8.74 6.99
N PRO A 324 -19.92 -9.98 7.23
CA PRO A 324 -20.10 -11.07 6.29
C PRO A 324 -21.55 -11.22 5.84
N GLY A 325 -21.82 -11.04 4.54
CA GLY A 325 -23.15 -11.15 3.94
C GLY A 325 -23.98 -9.86 3.85
N GLY A 326 -23.43 -8.70 4.24
CA GLY A 326 -24.04 -7.38 4.00
C GLY A 326 -23.16 -6.49 3.11
N ASP A 327 -23.57 -5.25 2.88
CA ASP A 327 -22.75 -4.24 2.22
C ASP A 327 -22.21 -3.24 3.25
N ALA A 328 -21.02 -2.68 2.99
CA ALA A 328 -20.54 -1.54 3.76
C ALA A 328 -21.45 -0.32 3.52
N THR A 329 -21.77 0.40 4.58
CA THR A 329 -22.63 1.60 4.52
C THR A 329 -21.91 2.86 5.01
N VAL A 330 -20.87 2.72 5.84
CA VAL A 330 -20.07 3.84 6.35
C VAL A 330 -18.68 3.38 6.79
N GLY A 331 -17.68 4.27 6.68
CA GLY A 331 -16.38 4.06 7.29
C GLY A 331 -16.46 3.91 8.82
N LYS A 332 -15.53 3.15 9.39
CA LYS A 332 -15.41 2.94 10.84
C LYS A 332 -13.97 3.17 11.29
N PRO A 333 -13.73 3.66 12.52
CA PRO A 333 -12.36 3.67 13.03
C PRO A 333 -11.80 2.24 13.01
N PRO A 334 -10.48 2.08 12.80
CA PRO A 334 -9.88 0.78 12.57
C PRO A 334 -10.16 -0.21 13.70
N GLU A 335 -10.20 0.25 14.97
CA GLU A 335 -10.50 -0.57 16.15
C GLU A 335 -11.96 -1.05 16.27
N ARG A 336 -12.87 -0.50 15.44
CA ARG A 336 -14.29 -0.89 15.38
C ARG A 336 -14.64 -1.58 14.06
N SER A 337 -13.64 -1.85 13.23
CA SER A 337 -13.76 -2.57 11.96
C SER A 337 -13.16 -3.98 12.07
N GLN A 338 -13.07 -4.71 10.95
CA GLN A 338 -12.42 -6.02 10.90
C GLN A 338 -10.89 -5.95 10.77
N ALA A 339 -10.28 -4.76 10.69
CA ALA A 339 -8.86 -4.55 10.38
C ALA A 339 -7.90 -5.39 11.23
N GLY A 340 -8.05 -5.35 12.56
CA GLY A 340 -7.16 -6.07 13.48
C GLY A 340 -7.30 -7.59 13.34
N LYS A 341 -8.52 -8.08 13.17
CA LYS A 341 -8.80 -9.50 12.96
C LYS A 341 -8.17 -9.99 11.65
N ILE A 342 -8.38 -9.27 10.55
CA ILE A 342 -7.80 -9.62 9.23
C ILE A 342 -6.27 -9.62 9.32
N ALA A 343 -5.68 -8.60 9.93
CA ALA A 343 -4.22 -8.53 10.11
C ALA A 343 -3.69 -9.73 10.91
N ASP A 344 -4.34 -10.08 12.03
CA ASP A 344 -3.96 -11.25 12.84
C ASP A 344 -4.06 -12.55 12.05
N GLU A 345 -5.13 -12.73 11.26
CA GLU A 345 -5.34 -13.91 10.43
C GLU A 345 -4.24 -14.09 9.38
N PHE A 346 -3.86 -13.01 8.67
CA PHE A 346 -2.79 -13.07 7.67
C PHE A 346 -1.42 -13.31 8.30
N VAL A 347 -1.09 -12.64 9.40
CA VAL A 347 0.20 -12.86 10.07
C VAL A 347 0.29 -14.28 10.61
N ALA A 348 -0.79 -14.81 11.22
CA ALA A 348 -0.84 -16.20 11.68
C ALA A 348 -0.75 -17.21 10.52
N MET A 349 -1.42 -16.94 9.39
CA MET A 349 -1.30 -17.75 8.18
C MET A 349 0.13 -17.76 7.65
N SER A 350 0.80 -16.59 7.62
CA SER A 350 2.18 -16.50 7.15
C SER A 350 3.16 -17.26 8.04
N GLU A 351 3.05 -17.11 9.38
CA GLU A 351 3.85 -17.87 10.35
C GLU A 351 3.67 -19.38 10.15
N LYS A 352 2.44 -19.83 9.92
CA LYS A 352 2.09 -21.25 9.82
C LYS A 352 2.47 -21.89 8.48
N TYR A 353 2.24 -21.20 7.36
CA TYR A 353 2.32 -21.80 6.02
C TYR A 353 3.42 -21.20 5.14
N ALA A 354 3.95 -20.01 5.47
CA ALA A 354 4.91 -19.29 4.65
C ALA A 354 6.21 -18.93 5.39
N GLY A 355 6.51 -19.60 6.52
CA GLY A 355 7.75 -19.39 7.27
C GLY A 355 7.93 -17.97 7.81
N GLY A 356 6.83 -17.27 8.10
CA GLY A 356 6.85 -15.89 8.59
C GLY A 356 7.20 -14.84 7.52
N THR A 357 6.90 -15.14 6.25
CA THR A 357 6.94 -14.18 5.13
C THR A 357 6.25 -12.86 5.51
N GLU A 358 6.79 -11.71 5.10
CA GLU A 358 6.20 -10.42 5.45
C GLU A 358 4.76 -10.29 4.94
N VAL A 359 3.90 -9.67 5.75
CA VAL A 359 2.51 -9.36 5.39
C VAL A 359 2.35 -7.85 5.35
N TRP A 360 1.84 -7.34 4.24
CA TRP A 360 1.59 -5.91 4.02
C TRP A 360 0.09 -5.67 3.78
N ASN A 361 -0.33 -4.43 4.03
CA ASN A 361 -1.61 -3.91 3.54
C ASN A 361 -1.32 -2.73 2.61
N THR A 362 -1.49 -2.89 1.31
CA THR A 362 -1.15 -1.83 0.34
C THR A 362 -2.30 -0.91 -0.02
N GLU A 363 -3.52 -1.18 0.44
CA GLU A 363 -4.63 -0.25 0.27
C GLU A 363 -5.61 -0.27 1.45
N SER A 364 -5.79 0.93 2.00
CA SER A 364 -6.76 1.26 3.02
C SER A 364 -7.10 2.74 2.87
N GLY A 365 -8.27 3.17 3.31
CA GLY A 365 -8.61 4.58 3.22
C GLY A 365 -10.02 4.93 3.66
N TYR A 366 -10.33 6.21 3.60
CA TYR A 366 -11.62 6.79 3.98
C TYR A 366 -11.92 7.97 3.07
N ASP A 367 -13.15 8.01 2.58
CA ASP A 367 -13.66 9.13 1.80
C ASP A 367 -14.08 10.32 2.67
N LEU A 368 -14.27 11.46 2.02
CA LEU A 368 -14.90 12.64 2.62
C LEU A 368 -16.31 12.92 2.07
N ASN A 369 -16.65 12.39 0.90
CA ASN A 369 -17.99 12.57 0.35
C ASN A 369 -19.04 11.98 1.30
N PRO A 370 -20.02 12.77 1.79
CA PRO A 370 -20.96 12.33 2.82
C PRO A 370 -21.91 11.21 2.36
N LYS A 371 -21.94 10.88 1.06
CA LYS A 371 -22.74 9.79 0.50
C LYS A 371 -21.92 8.55 0.16
N SER A 372 -20.59 8.61 0.26
CA SER A 372 -19.75 7.43 0.06
C SER A 372 -19.96 6.42 1.19
N THR A 373 -20.01 5.13 0.86
CA THR A 373 -20.05 4.03 1.84
C THR A 373 -18.72 3.86 2.60
N GLN A 374 -17.63 4.47 2.12
CA GLN A 374 -16.32 4.46 2.78
C GLN A 374 -16.02 5.76 3.54
N ARG A 375 -16.99 6.66 3.68
CA ARG A 375 -16.76 8.00 4.27
C ARG A 375 -16.31 7.96 5.73
N ALA A 376 -15.39 8.85 6.09
CA ALA A 376 -15.24 9.31 7.46
C ALA A 376 -16.44 10.18 7.87
N ILE A 377 -16.75 10.23 9.17
CA ILE A 377 -17.89 10.97 9.72
C ILE A 377 -17.46 12.08 10.67
N ALA A 378 -18.31 13.09 10.87
CA ALA A 378 -18.12 14.03 11.97
C ALA A 378 -18.37 13.33 13.32
N ILE A 379 -17.57 13.67 14.33
CA ILE A 379 -17.71 13.13 15.70
C ILE A 379 -17.86 14.30 16.68
N GLY A 380 -19.08 14.54 17.15
CA GLY A 380 -19.40 15.74 17.91
C GLY A 380 -19.06 17.00 17.10
N ALA A 381 -18.22 17.89 17.66
CA ALA A 381 -17.75 19.09 16.97
C ALA A 381 -16.55 18.84 16.02
N LYS A 382 -15.99 17.63 16.00
CA LYS A 382 -14.87 17.28 15.11
C LYS A 382 -15.39 17.05 13.69
N PRO A 383 -14.95 17.82 12.68
CA PRO A 383 -15.41 17.63 11.30
C PRO A 383 -14.84 16.36 10.68
N ALA A 384 -15.53 15.80 9.69
CA ALA A 384 -15.14 14.56 9.00
C ALA A 384 -13.70 14.61 8.44
N LEU A 385 -13.24 15.78 7.98
CA LEU A 385 -11.86 15.98 7.52
C LEU A 385 -10.81 15.67 8.59
N ILE A 386 -11.08 16.02 9.86
CA ILE A 386 -10.19 15.71 10.97
C ILE A 386 -10.38 14.25 11.43
N THR A 387 -11.62 13.73 11.39
CA THR A 387 -11.86 12.32 11.66
C THR A 387 -11.12 11.41 10.67
N GLN A 388 -11.08 11.78 9.37
CA GLN A 388 -10.30 11.08 8.36
C GLN A 388 -8.81 11.03 8.76
N ALA A 389 -8.24 12.16 9.18
CA ALA A 389 -6.87 12.24 9.64
C ALA A 389 -6.59 11.35 10.86
N ASP A 390 -7.48 11.38 11.86
CA ASP A 390 -7.39 10.52 13.05
C ASP A 390 -7.44 9.03 12.66
N TRP A 391 -8.43 8.63 11.86
CA TRP A 391 -8.67 7.23 11.52
C TRP A 391 -7.58 6.65 10.63
N MET A 392 -7.02 7.42 9.70
CA MET A 392 -5.88 7.00 8.88
C MET A 392 -4.62 6.77 9.72
N LEU A 393 -4.29 7.71 10.62
CA LEU A 393 -3.13 7.55 11.51
C LEU A 393 -3.34 6.37 12.49
N ARG A 394 -4.55 6.23 13.04
CA ARG A 394 -4.92 5.08 13.88
C ARG A 394 -4.84 3.76 13.11
N SER A 395 -5.12 3.76 11.81
CA SER A 395 -5.01 2.56 10.98
C SER A 395 -3.56 2.12 10.86
N ALA A 396 -2.63 3.05 10.61
CA ALA A 396 -1.20 2.78 10.62
C ALA A 396 -0.73 2.23 11.98
N LEU A 397 -1.14 2.86 13.09
CA LEU A 397 -0.82 2.40 14.45
C LEU A 397 -1.36 0.99 14.73
N LEU A 398 -2.60 0.71 14.31
CA LEU A 398 -3.22 -0.61 14.44
C LEU A 398 -2.43 -1.66 13.64
N TYR A 399 -2.12 -1.42 12.38
CA TYR A 399 -1.40 -2.41 11.57
C TYR A 399 -0.02 -2.75 12.16
N VAL A 400 0.70 -1.77 12.70
CA VAL A 400 1.98 -2.03 13.41
C VAL A 400 1.74 -2.93 14.62
N ARG A 401 0.70 -2.66 15.42
CA ARG A 401 0.33 -3.44 16.62
C ARG A 401 0.03 -4.90 16.29
N HIS A 402 -0.57 -5.14 15.12
CA HIS A 402 -0.96 -6.47 14.64
C HIS A 402 0.12 -7.18 13.80
N GLY A 403 1.33 -6.61 13.69
CA GLY A 403 2.48 -7.29 13.09
C GLY A 403 2.60 -7.19 11.57
N ILE A 404 1.73 -6.40 10.92
CA ILE A 404 1.91 -5.99 9.53
C ILE A 404 3.26 -5.27 9.41
N LYS A 405 3.93 -5.39 8.26
CA LYS A 405 5.27 -4.80 8.07
C LYS A 405 5.25 -3.48 7.31
N ARG A 406 4.29 -3.28 6.41
CA ARG A 406 4.09 -2.01 5.69
C ARG A 406 2.61 -1.75 5.44
N SER A 407 2.29 -0.47 5.36
CA SER A 407 0.93 -0.01 5.07
C SER A 407 0.95 1.15 4.06
N PHE A 408 0.11 1.09 3.04
CA PHE A 408 -0.09 2.16 2.06
C PHE A 408 -1.57 2.54 2.00
N PHE A 409 -1.84 3.84 1.84
CA PHE A 409 -3.20 4.38 1.88
C PHE A 409 -3.64 4.90 0.53
N TYR A 410 -4.90 4.66 0.18
CA TYR A 410 -5.54 5.16 -1.05
C TYR A 410 -6.18 6.52 -0.76
N MET A 411 -5.80 7.61 -1.43
CA MET A 411 -4.63 7.80 -2.32
C MET A 411 -4.14 9.25 -2.17
N LEU A 412 -3.17 9.71 -2.96
CA LEU A 412 -2.62 11.06 -2.78
C LEU A 412 -3.65 12.16 -3.05
N ASP A 413 -4.17 12.27 -4.26
CA ASP A 413 -5.20 13.23 -4.63
C ASP A 413 -6.56 12.53 -4.78
N ASP A 414 -7.65 13.28 -4.62
CA ASP A 414 -8.99 12.75 -4.94
C ASP A 414 -9.07 12.39 -6.43
N PHE A 415 -9.75 11.28 -6.74
CA PHE A 415 -10.15 11.00 -8.12
C PHE A 415 -11.28 11.94 -8.56
N ASP A 416 -12.34 12.03 -7.75
CA ASP A 416 -13.44 12.98 -7.89
C ASP A 416 -14.12 13.19 -6.54
N ALA A 417 -13.84 14.34 -5.91
CA ALA A 417 -14.41 14.71 -4.62
C ALA A 417 -15.96 14.75 -4.61
N LYS A 418 -16.60 14.96 -5.77
CA LYS A 418 -18.06 15.05 -5.90
C LYS A 418 -18.72 13.69 -6.08
N SER A 419 -17.95 12.69 -6.54
CA SER A 419 -18.46 11.33 -6.73
C SER A 419 -18.91 10.73 -5.41
N THR A 420 -20.08 10.09 -5.44
CA THR A 420 -20.61 9.30 -4.32
C THR A 420 -20.05 7.88 -4.30
N THR A 421 -19.29 7.51 -5.33
CA THR A 421 -18.63 6.21 -5.40
C THR A 421 -17.52 6.17 -4.37
N GLN A 422 -17.38 5.04 -3.71
CA GLN A 422 -16.31 4.81 -2.75
C GLN A 422 -14.92 5.05 -3.37
N TYR A 423 -14.01 5.49 -2.52
CA TYR A 423 -12.61 5.81 -2.75
C TYR A 423 -12.36 7.03 -3.64
N ALA A 424 -13.40 7.68 -4.17
CA ALA A 424 -13.23 8.82 -5.08
C ALA A 424 -12.79 10.12 -4.37
N SER A 425 -12.96 10.21 -3.06
CA SER A 425 -12.69 11.40 -2.23
C SER A 425 -11.77 11.09 -1.04
N ALA A 426 -10.84 10.15 -1.23
CA ALA A 426 -9.96 9.61 -0.20
C ALA A 426 -8.58 10.29 -0.13
N GLY A 427 -8.38 11.37 -0.89
CA GLY A 427 -7.13 12.09 -1.06
C GLY A 427 -6.52 12.59 0.24
N PHE A 428 -5.18 12.52 0.32
CA PHE A 428 -4.34 13.09 1.36
C PHE A 428 -3.89 14.52 1.07
N ALA A 429 -4.05 14.97 -0.17
CA ALA A 429 -3.67 16.27 -0.66
C ALA A 429 -4.68 16.78 -1.72
N GLU A 430 -4.50 18.03 -2.10
CA GLU A 430 -5.07 18.64 -3.29
C GLU A 430 -3.91 19.28 -4.07
N GLY A 431 -3.30 18.47 -4.94
CA GLY A 431 -2.10 18.80 -5.70
C GLY A 431 -0.91 19.09 -4.79
N HIS A 432 -0.65 20.38 -4.53
CA HIS A 432 0.49 20.81 -3.71
C HIS A 432 0.12 21.21 -2.27
N ILE A 433 -1.16 21.08 -1.91
CA ILE A 433 -1.68 21.46 -0.58
C ILE A 433 -1.99 20.17 0.21
N LYS A 434 -1.36 20.02 1.37
CA LYS A 434 -1.65 18.90 2.27
C LYS A 434 -3.02 19.05 2.91
N ARG A 435 -3.77 17.96 3.02
CA ARG A 435 -4.89 17.85 3.97
C ARG A 435 -4.38 17.51 5.37
N PRO A 436 -5.20 17.68 6.43
CA PRO A 436 -4.80 17.35 7.81
C PRO A 436 -4.24 15.94 7.98
N VAL A 437 -4.70 14.97 7.18
CA VAL A 437 -4.17 13.60 7.21
C VAL A 437 -2.69 13.53 6.82
N ALA A 438 -2.27 14.25 5.77
CA ALA A 438 -0.86 14.31 5.38
C ALA A 438 -0.01 15.07 6.40
N ASP A 439 -0.57 16.11 7.04
CA ASP A 439 0.10 16.78 8.17
C ASP A 439 0.34 15.79 9.33
N TYR A 440 -0.66 14.97 9.66
CA TYR A 440 -0.56 13.98 10.75
C TYR A 440 0.49 12.92 10.44
N PHE A 441 0.54 12.44 9.19
CA PHE A 441 1.57 11.50 8.74
C PHE A 441 2.97 12.13 8.81
N LEU A 442 3.15 13.35 8.30
CA LEU A 442 4.43 14.07 8.37
C LEU A 442 4.89 14.25 9.83
N GLN A 443 3.99 14.67 10.71
CA GLN A 443 4.26 14.91 12.12
C GLN A 443 4.64 13.62 12.85
N ALA A 444 3.85 12.56 12.68
CA ALA A 444 4.13 11.26 13.30
C ALA A 444 5.42 10.64 12.75
N LYS A 445 5.68 10.76 11.43
CA LYS A 445 6.94 10.32 10.81
C LYS A 445 8.15 11.01 11.42
N LYS A 446 8.09 12.33 11.62
CA LYS A 446 9.19 13.09 12.25
C LYS A 446 9.45 12.67 13.70
N LEU A 447 8.40 12.40 14.47
CA LEU A 447 8.52 12.07 15.90
C LEU A 447 8.92 10.60 16.12
N ILE A 448 8.13 9.67 15.58
CA ILE A 448 8.25 8.23 15.85
C ILE A 448 8.59 7.40 14.61
N GLY A 449 8.88 7.98 13.44
CA GLY A 449 9.06 7.24 12.20
C GLY A 449 10.16 6.17 12.24
N ASN A 450 11.21 6.37 13.04
CA ASN A 450 12.28 5.38 13.24
C ASN A 450 12.08 4.51 14.49
N PHE A 451 10.97 4.65 15.22
CA PHE A 451 10.70 3.84 16.39
C PHE A 451 10.05 2.51 15.98
N HIS A 452 10.21 1.52 16.86
CA HIS A 452 9.57 0.22 16.77
C HIS A 452 8.46 0.11 17.81
N PHE A 453 7.35 -0.53 17.44
CA PHE A 453 6.34 -0.92 18.42
C PHE A 453 6.86 -2.04 19.33
N ILE A 454 6.59 -1.94 20.63
CA ILE A 454 7.13 -2.83 21.66
C ILE A 454 6.06 -3.57 22.42
N LYS A 455 4.92 -2.93 22.73
CA LYS A 455 3.76 -3.56 23.38
C LYS A 455 2.60 -2.59 23.48
N ASN A 456 1.41 -3.15 23.62
CA ASN A 456 0.24 -2.45 24.14
C ASN A 456 0.18 -2.66 25.65
N MET A 457 0.07 -1.57 26.42
CA MET A 457 -0.06 -1.60 27.88
C MET A 457 -1.52 -1.52 28.35
N ASN A 458 -2.41 -1.01 27.51
CA ASN A 458 -3.83 -0.91 27.82
C ASN A 458 -4.65 -0.83 26.52
N ALA A 459 -5.83 -1.44 26.52
CA ALA A 459 -6.69 -1.55 25.33
C ALA A 459 -7.74 -0.43 25.23
N ASP A 460 -8.19 0.16 26.34
CA ASP A 460 -9.10 1.32 26.34
C ASP A 460 -8.87 2.18 27.61
N PRO A 461 -8.32 3.40 27.49
CA PRO A 461 -7.75 3.96 26.26
C PRO A 461 -6.54 3.15 25.76
N ILE A 462 -6.25 3.20 24.47
CA ILE A 462 -5.05 2.58 23.91
C ILE A 462 -3.82 3.26 24.50
N VAL A 463 -2.85 2.46 24.92
CA VAL A 463 -1.52 2.91 25.36
C VAL A 463 -0.48 2.00 24.73
N ASP A 464 0.02 2.42 23.57
CA ASP A 464 1.06 1.71 22.83
C ASP A 464 2.44 2.25 23.20
N VAL A 465 3.41 1.36 23.31
CA VAL A 465 4.80 1.70 23.63
C VAL A 465 5.65 1.53 22.38
N TYR A 466 6.40 2.58 22.06
CA TYR A 466 7.37 2.62 20.99
C TYR A 466 8.77 2.88 21.56
N SER A 467 9.81 2.27 20.99
CA SER A 467 11.19 2.55 21.38
C SER A 467 12.13 2.77 20.20
N LEU A 468 13.18 3.56 20.45
CA LEU A 468 14.32 3.76 19.57
C LEU A 468 15.55 3.97 20.45
N ASN A 469 16.46 3.00 20.47
CA ASN A 469 17.56 2.94 21.44
C ASN A 469 17.00 3.09 22.86
N ASP A 470 17.53 4.02 23.66
CA ASP A 470 17.07 4.30 25.03
C ASP A 470 15.82 5.20 25.09
N ARG A 471 15.36 5.74 23.94
CA ARG A 471 14.18 6.59 23.89
C ARG A 471 12.91 5.75 23.89
N LYS A 472 11.92 6.20 24.65
CA LYS A 472 10.61 5.57 24.77
C LYS A 472 9.51 6.60 24.54
N ILE A 473 8.54 6.27 23.70
CA ILE A 473 7.37 7.10 23.45
C ILE A 473 6.11 6.27 23.65
N PHE A 474 5.14 6.84 24.36
CA PHE A 474 3.81 6.27 24.51
C PHE A 474 2.87 6.95 23.51
N VAL A 475 2.14 6.17 22.72
CA VAL A 475 1.09 6.65 21.82
C VAL A 475 -0.25 6.29 22.43
N MET A 476 -1.09 7.29 22.67
CA MET A 476 -2.28 7.13 23.49
C MET A 476 -3.50 7.77 22.85
N PHE A 477 -4.65 7.09 22.87
CA PHE A 477 -5.93 7.59 22.38
C PHE A 477 -7.11 6.72 22.82
N VAL A 478 -8.32 7.24 22.66
CA VAL A 478 -9.57 6.52 22.89
C VAL A 478 -9.98 5.77 21.61
N PRO A 479 -10.10 4.43 21.62
CA PRO A 479 -10.33 3.62 20.43
C PRO A 479 -11.82 3.50 20.02
N ASP A 480 -12.55 4.62 20.03
CA ASP A 480 -13.96 4.64 19.62
C ASP A 480 -14.27 5.70 18.54
N GLU A 481 -15.57 5.88 18.31
CA GLU A 481 -16.19 6.84 17.38
C GLU A 481 -17.29 7.68 18.08
N LYS A 482 -17.16 7.88 19.40
CA LYS A 482 -18.20 8.49 20.25
C LYS A 482 -17.82 9.89 20.75
N GLY A 483 -16.62 10.39 20.44
CA GLY A 483 -16.13 11.65 20.96
C GLY A 483 -15.84 11.62 22.47
N ARG A 484 -15.61 10.42 23.01
CA ARG A 484 -15.39 10.23 24.45
C ARG A 484 -14.04 10.82 24.87
N LYS A 485 -14.04 11.37 26.09
CA LYS A 485 -12.81 11.73 26.82
C LYS A 485 -12.55 10.70 27.91
N ALA A 486 -11.29 10.33 28.11
CA ALA A 486 -10.88 9.42 29.17
C ALA A 486 -9.65 9.98 29.89
N VAL A 487 -9.63 9.93 31.21
CA VAL A 487 -8.42 10.25 31.99
C VAL A 487 -7.61 8.98 32.15
N TYR A 488 -6.32 9.03 31.86
CA TYR A 488 -5.38 7.94 32.10
C TYR A 488 -4.23 8.44 32.97
N ASN A 489 -3.83 7.62 33.95
CA ASN A 489 -2.70 7.90 34.83
C ASN A 489 -1.48 7.09 34.36
N LEU A 490 -0.63 7.71 33.54
CA LEU A 490 0.51 7.05 32.93
C LEU A 490 1.69 7.02 33.91
N ASN A 491 2.21 5.81 34.15
CA ASN A 491 3.45 5.61 34.90
C ASN A 491 4.66 5.71 33.97
N LEU A 492 5.52 6.70 34.21
CA LEU A 492 6.73 6.99 33.46
C LEU A 492 8.01 6.43 34.12
N GLY A 493 7.88 5.66 35.21
CA GLY A 493 9.01 5.23 36.03
C GLY A 493 9.58 6.40 36.82
N ASP A 494 10.89 6.60 36.75
CA ASP A 494 11.58 7.61 37.56
C ASP A 494 11.56 9.03 36.94
N ALA A 495 10.97 9.20 35.76
CA ALA A 495 10.91 10.49 35.10
C ALA A 495 9.96 11.47 35.82
N SER A 496 10.50 12.61 36.25
CA SER A 496 9.75 13.66 36.96
C SER A 496 8.94 14.58 36.05
N SER A 497 9.10 14.45 34.73
CA SER A 497 8.33 15.17 33.72
C SER A 497 8.29 14.41 32.40
N ALA A 498 7.36 14.80 31.52
CA ALA A 498 7.27 14.28 30.16
C ALA A 498 7.05 15.40 29.17
N LYS A 499 7.54 15.23 27.94
CA LYS A 499 7.12 16.03 26.80
C LYS A 499 5.89 15.39 26.18
N VAL A 500 4.78 16.13 26.16
CA VAL A 500 3.52 15.74 25.53
C VAL A 500 3.42 16.43 24.19
N TYR A 501 3.29 15.65 23.12
CA TYR A 501 3.12 16.13 21.75
C TYR A 501 1.68 15.94 21.29
N THR A 502 1.15 16.97 20.63
CA THR A 502 -0.22 16.98 20.09
C THR A 502 -0.18 17.36 18.62
N LEU A 503 -0.91 16.59 17.81
CA LEU A 503 -1.07 16.81 16.37
C LEU A 503 -1.73 18.16 16.07
N VAL A 504 -1.24 18.85 15.03
CA VAL A 504 -1.73 20.19 14.64
C VAL A 504 -2.01 20.23 13.13
N PRO A 505 -3.27 20.25 12.68
CA PRO A 505 -3.61 20.45 11.27
C PRO A 505 -2.96 21.72 10.70
N GLY A 506 -2.45 21.66 9.46
CA GLY A 506 -1.77 22.77 8.79
C GLY A 506 -0.32 23.02 9.22
N ALA A 507 0.23 22.21 10.14
CA ALA A 507 1.60 22.38 10.63
C ALA A 507 2.53 21.25 10.18
N ASN A 508 3.81 21.57 10.01
CA ASN A 508 4.84 20.59 9.69
C ASN A 508 5.38 19.84 10.92
N SER A 509 4.99 20.24 12.12
CA SER A 509 5.47 19.69 13.40
C SER A 509 4.32 19.68 14.42
N MET A 510 4.32 18.69 15.31
CA MET A 510 3.42 18.67 16.46
C MET A 510 3.69 19.86 17.38
N SER A 511 2.66 20.34 18.07
CA SER A 511 2.88 21.17 19.26
C SER A 511 3.46 20.29 20.37
N SER A 512 4.27 20.87 21.26
CA SER A 512 4.82 20.13 22.40
C SER A 512 4.85 20.98 23.66
N LYS A 513 4.59 20.34 24.81
CA LYS A 513 4.72 20.97 26.14
C LYS A 513 5.38 20.00 27.11
N ILE A 514 6.19 20.52 28.03
CA ILE A 514 6.70 19.73 29.16
C ILE A 514 5.66 19.79 30.28
N VAL A 515 5.29 18.63 30.81
CA VAL A 515 4.30 18.48 31.89
C VAL A 515 4.96 17.75 33.05
N ALA A 516 4.79 18.27 34.26
CA ALA A 516 5.28 17.62 35.47
C ALA A 516 4.58 16.27 35.69
N ALA A 517 5.36 15.29 36.12
CA ALA A 517 4.90 13.95 36.47
C ALA A 517 5.43 13.62 37.88
N PRO A 518 4.84 14.20 38.94
CA PRO A 518 5.32 13.97 40.30
C PRO A 518 5.29 12.48 40.63
N LYS A 519 6.41 11.97 41.15
CA LYS A 519 6.61 10.53 41.44
C LYS A 519 6.40 9.63 40.20
N GLY A 520 6.71 10.12 39.01
CA GLY A 520 6.58 9.34 37.78
C GLY A 520 5.17 9.27 37.20
N MET A 521 4.18 9.91 37.82
CA MET A 521 2.77 9.75 37.43
C MET A 521 2.29 10.97 36.64
N LEU A 522 1.86 10.74 35.40
CA LEU A 522 1.28 11.76 34.52
C LEU A 522 -0.23 11.50 34.33
N ASN A 523 -1.06 12.40 34.84
CA ASN A 523 -2.48 12.42 34.52
C ASN A 523 -2.70 13.12 33.18
N ILE A 524 -3.30 12.40 32.22
CA ILE A 524 -3.59 12.92 30.89
C ILE A 524 -5.04 12.64 30.49
N THR A 525 -5.72 13.64 29.95
CA THR A 525 -7.05 13.48 29.33
C THR A 525 -6.88 13.18 27.86
N LEU A 526 -7.32 12.00 27.45
CA LEU A 526 -7.24 11.47 26.09
C LEU A 526 -8.58 11.65 25.38
N THR A 527 -8.49 11.77 24.06
CA THR A 527 -9.60 11.74 23.10
C THR A 527 -9.29 10.69 22.03
N GLU A 528 -10.10 10.61 20.99
CA GLU A 528 -9.84 9.77 19.81
C GLU A 528 -8.63 10.21 18.96
N THR A 529 -8.13 11.44 19.15
CA THR A 529 -6.96 11.95 18.43
C THR A 529 -5.69 11.49 19.14
N PRO A 530 -4.74 10.82 18.45
CA PRO A 530 -3.50 10.37 19.05
C PRO A 530 -2.69 11.49 19.72
N VAL A 531 -2.24 11.22 20.94
CA VAL A 531 -1.22 12.02 21.64
C VAL A 531 0.02 11.17 21.89
N PHE A 532 1.17 11.83 21.94
CA PHE A 532 2.46 11.17 22.10
C PHE A 532 3.14 11.70 23.36
N VAL A 533 3.65 10.80 24.21
CA VAL A 533 4.27 11.17 25.48
C VAL A 533 5.67 10.58 25.53
N GLU A 534 6.67 11.43 25.71
CA GLU A 534 8.08 11.04 25.87
C GLU A 534 8.54 11.42 27.28
N PRO A 535 8.98 10.47 28.12
CA PRO A 535 9.60 10.80 29.40
C PRO A 535 10.81 11.70 29.21
N VAL A 536 10.94 12.74 30.03
CA VAL A 536 12.16 13.57 30.08
C VAL A 536 13.08 12.95 31.11
N THR A 537 14.12 12.27 30.65
CA THR A 537 15.16 11.74 31.54
C THR A 537 16.12 12.87 31.92
N SER A 538 16.37 13.05 33.22
CA SER A 538 17.52 13.82 33.69
C SER A 538 18.79 13.19 33.15
N ARG A 539 19.57 13.95 32.37
CA ARG A 539 20.92 13.55 31.95
C ARG A 539 21.87 13.55 33.12
#